data_AF-A5DK12-F1
#
_entry.id   AF-A5DK12-F1
#
_cell.length_a   1.000
_cell.length_b   1.000
_cell.length_c   1.000
_cell.angle_alpha   90.00
_cell.angle_beta   90.00
_cell.angle_gamma   90.00
#
_symmetry.space_group_name_H-M   'P 1'
#
loop_
_entity.id
_entity.type
_entity.pdbx_description
1 polymer ?
#
loop_
_entity_poly.entity_id
_entity_poly.type
_entity_poly.pdbx_seq_one_letter_code
_entity_poly.pdbx_strand_id
1 'polypeptide(L)'
;MSATNIQNWFEADDFTEVEDINIHPNVSVFNRKLYTFGSKKETYLKFSSINSNIKSQDEISLLDTKSCIFKISDTRYIVVICNIEQAGYAVLGELGNRYITKNKLCDYEDVEMRSPDEHNIISVNEIYDPSSLDFKELFESANYRVEKFFDKFMKDIQNN
;
A
#
# COMPACT_ATOMS: atom_id res chain seq x y z
N MET A 1 24.15 5.94 -16.49
CA MET A 1 22.88 5.35 -16.02
C MET A 1 23.20 4.63 -14.73
N SER A 2 22.82 5.21 -13.58
CA SER A 2 23.07 4.59 -12.27
C SER A 2 22.11 3.44 -12.06
N ALA A 3 22.63 2.21 -12.17
CA ALA A 3 22.15 1.19 -11.25
C ALA A 3 22.48 1.66 -9.83
N THR A 4 21.63 1.29 -8.86
CA THR A 4 21.79 1.56 -7.42
C THR A 4 21.52 3.00 -6.97
N ASN A 5 20.25 3.26 -6.64
CA ASN A 5 19.82 3.85 -5.36
C ASN A 5 18.43 3.32 -4.93
N ILE A 6 17.95 2.21 -5.53
CA ILE A 6 16.63 1.62 -5.19
C ILE A 6 16.57 1.20 -3.72
N GLN A 7 17.71 0.82 -3.12
CA GLN A 7 17.79 0.44 -1.71
C GLN A 7 17.45 1.61 -0.78
N ASN A 8 17.73 2.85 -1.19
CA ASN A 8 17.56 4.06 -0.38
C ASN A 8 16.08 4.36 -0.09
N TRP A 9 15.15 3.87 -0.91
CA TRP A 9 13.70 3.87 -0.58
C TRP A 9 13.40 3.06 0.69
N PHE A 10 14.25 2.10 1.05
CA PHE A 10 14.08 1.16 2.16
C PHE A 10 15.13 1.36 3.26
N GLU A 11 15.89 2.46 3.28
CA GLU A 11 16.92 2.71 4.29
C GLU A 11 16.38 3.31 5.60
N ALA A 12 15.16 3.86 5.58
CA ALA A 12 14.57 4.53 6.73
C ALA A 12 13.94 3.59 7.78
N ASP A 13 13.64 2.34 7.41
CA ASP A 13 13.00 1.32 8.26
C ASP A 13 13.43 -0.10 7.81
N ASP A 14 13.28 -1.10 8.69
CA ASP A 14 13.38 -2.50 8.31
C ASP A 14 12.13 -2.98 7.55
N PHE A 15 12.28 -4.00 6.69
CA PHE A 15 11.18 -4.60 5.92
C PHE A 15 11.15 -6.12 6.09
N THR A 16 9.95 -6.68 6.28
CA THR A 16 9.68 -8.11 6.37
C THR A 16 9.13 -8.62 5.04
N GLU A 17 9.66 -9.73 4.52
CA GLU A 17 9.11 -10.39 3.33
C GLU A 17 7.69 -10.91 3.59
N VAL A 18 6.82 -10.82 2.58
CA VAL A 18 5.43 -11.27 2.63
C VAL A 18 5.25 -12.40 1.61
N GLU A 19 4.76 -13.55 2.06
CA GLU A 19 4.47 -14.68 1.17
C GLU A 19 3.43 -14.29 0.09
N ASP A 20 3.72 -14.60 -1.18
CA ASP A 20 2.81 -14.36 -2.33
C ASP A 20 1.66 -15.40 -2.40
N ILE A 21 0.99 -15.60 -1.26
CA ILE A 21 -0.12 -16.54 -1.09
C ILE A 21 -1.48 -15.84 -1.11
N ASN A 22 -2.53 -16.61 -1.42
CA ASN A 22 -3.89 -16.10 -1.52
C ASN A 22 -4.65 -16.20 -0.19
N ILE A 23 -4.46 -15.21 0.70
CA ILE A 23 -5.06 -15.17 2.06
C ILE A 23 -6.57 -14.85 2.12
N HIS A 24 -7.24 -14.95 0.98
CA HIS A 24 -8.69 -14.77 0.74
C HIS A 24 -9.67 -15.30 1.82
N PRO A 25 -9.48 -16.46 2.48
CA PRO A 25 -10.43 -16.91 3.52
C PRO A 25 -10.37 -16.16 4.85
N ASN A 26 -9.34 -15.33 5.12
CA ASN A 26 -9.03 -14.83 6.47
C ASN A 26 -9.27 -13.31 6.66
N VAL A 27 -9.91 -12.62 5.71
CA VAL A 27 -9.93 -11.15 5.68
C VAL A 27 -11.27 -10.57 6.14
N SER A 28 -11.20 -9.61 7.08
CA SER A 28 -12.38 -8.90 7.62
C SER A 28 -13.02 -7.96 6.60
N VAL A 29 -14.28 -7.57 6.82
CA VAL A 29 -14.96 -6.58 5.94
C VAL A 29 -14.27 -5.21 5.97
N PHE A 30 -13.57 -4.89 7.06
CA PHE A 30 -12.81 -3.65 7.24
C PHE A 30 -11.49 -3.67 6.45
N ASN A 31 -10.82 -4.83 6.39
CA ASN A 31 -9.61 -5.07 5.58
C ASN A 31 -9.91 -5.46 4.12
N ARG A 32 -11.17 -5.38 3.69
CA ARG A 32 -11.60 -5.74 2.34
C ARG A 32 -11.17 -4.76 1.24
N LYS A 33 -10.54 -3.63 1.62
CA LYS A 33 -9.80 -2.76 0.68
C LYS A 33 -8.33 -3.21 0.49
N LEU A 34 -7.91 -4.26 1.20
CA LEU A 34 -6.63 -4.95 0.99
C LEU A 34 -6.80 -6.33 0.34
N TYR A 35 -8.01 -6.93 0.33
CA TYR A 35 -8.28 -8.20 -0.38
C TYR A 35 -9.76 -8.44 -0.76
N THR A 36 -9.97 -9.26 -1.82
CA THR A 36 -11.20 -9.98 -2.25
C THR A 36 -12.35 -9.12 -2.83
N PHE A 37 -12.98 -9.39 -3.99
CA PHE A 37 -13.12 -10.59 -4.86
C PHE A 37 -13.10 -10.20 -6.37
N GLY A 38 -13.28 -11.16 -7.32
CA GLY A 38 -13.75 -10.88 -8.71
C GLY A 38 -12.91 -11.45 -9.86
N SER A 39 -13.53 -11.68 -11.05
CA SER A 39 -12.95 -12.57 -12.08
C SER A 39 -11.83 -12.01 -12.95
N LYS A 40 -11.60 -10.68 -12.98
CA LYS A 40 -10.60 -10.04 -13.86
C LYS A 40 -9.88 -8.86 -13.17
N LYS A 41 -8.55 -8.97 -13.10
CA LYS A 41 -7.58 -8.07 -12.41
C LYS A 41 -7.56 -8.23 -10.88
N GLU A 42 -6.45 -7.85 -10.24
CA GLU A 42 -6.28 -7.95 -8.78
C GLU A 42 -6.44 -6.56 -8.18
N THR A 43 -7.63 -6.21 -7.70
CA THR A 43 -7.95 -4.82 -7.29
C THR A 43 -7.19 -4.32 -6.05
N TYR A 44 -6.28 -5.12 -5.47
CA TYR A 44 -5.75 -4.94 -4.12
C TYR A 44 -4.23 -5.07 -4.01
N LEU A 45 -3.60 -4.11 -3.35
CA LEU A 45 -2.15 -4.04 -3.12
C LEU A 45 -1.65 -5.36 -2.49
N LYS A 46 -0.93 -6.17 -3.27
CA LYS A 46 -0.10 -7.25 -2.73
C LYS A 46 1.29 -6.71 -2.49
N PHE A 47 1.82 -6.95 -1.30
CA PHE A 47 3.20 -6.65 -0.97
C PHE A 47 4.07 -7.89 -1.19
N SER A 48 5.29 -7.71 -1.71
CA SER A 48 6.39 -8.68 -1.59
C SER A 48 7.19 -8.45 -0.29
N SER A 49 7.20 -7.21 0.19
CA SER A 49 7.77 -6.84 1.49
C SER A 49 6.97 -5.69 2.09
N ILE A 50 6.87 -5.68 3.42
CA ILE A 50 6.16 -4.67 4.20
C ILE A 50 7.06 -4.09 5.27
N ASN A 51 6.91 -2.80 5.56
CA ASN A 51 7.63 -2.11 6.63
C ASN A 51 7.39 -2.83 7.96
N SER A 52 8.46 -3.25 8.62
CA SER A 52 8.42 -4.10 9.81
C SER A 52 7.77 -3.43 11.02
N ASN A 53 7.60 -2.10 11.02
CA ASN A 53 6.84 -1.40 12.06
C ASN A 53 5.33 -1.68 11.97
N ILE A 54 4.81 -2.02 10.78
CA ILE A 54 3.40 -2.35 10.54
C ILE A 54 3.12 -3.76 11.05
N LYS A 55 2.29 -3.91 12.09
CA LYS A 55 2.06 -5.20 12.76
C LYS A 55 0.79 -5.94 12.33
N SER A 56 -0.15 -5.25 11.69
CA SER A 56 -1.49 -5.78 11.38
C SER A 56 -2.03 -5.32 10.02
N GLN A 57 -3.05 -6.01 9.51
CA GLN A 57 -3.76 -5.58 8.31
C GLN A 57 -4.62 -4.33 8.55
N ASP A 58 -5.09 -4.13 9.79
CA ASP A 58 -5.88 -2.97 10.17
C ASP A 58 -5.05 -1.67 10.14
N GLU A 59 -3.77 -1.73 10.52
CA GLU A 59 -2.79 -0.65 10.29
C GLU A 59 -2.61 -0.32 8.81
N ILE A 60 -2.36 -1.33 7.96
CA ILE A 60 -2.25 -1.12 6.51
C ILE A 60 -3.54 -0.48 5.98
N SER A 61 -4.71 -0.91 6.47
CA SER A 61 -5.99 -0.33 6.08
C SER A 61 -6.11 1.14 6.50
N LEU A 62 -5.70 1.52 7.71
CA LEU A 62 -5.65 2.91 8.14
C LEU A 62 -4.75 3.74 7.22
N LEU A 63 -3.53 3.25 7.00
CA LEU A 63 -2.46 3.90 6.25
C LEU A 63 -2.80 4.07 4.75
N ASP A 64 -3.37 3.05 4.11
CA ASP A 64 -3.76 3.06 2.68
C ASP A 64 -4.70 4.24 2.31
N THR A 65 -5.45 4.81 3.27
CA THR A 65 -6.31 5.98 3.01
C THR A 65 -5.55 7.22 2.50
N LYS A 66 -4.25 7.32 2.80
CA LYS A 66 -3.36 8.44 2.45
C LYS A 66 -2.23 8.02 1.49
N SER A 67 -2.30 6.82 0.93
CA SER A 67 -1.19 6.23 0.18
C SER A 67 -1.21 6.53 -1.32
N CYS A 68 0.00 6.49 -1.92
CA CYS A 68 0.25 6.60 -3.35
C CYS A 68 1.16 5.45 -3.80
N ILE A 69 1.08 5.06 -5.08
CA ILE A 69 2.00 4.07 -5.67
C ILE A 69 3.07 4.81 -6.48
N PHE A 70 4.34 4.57 -6.19
CA PHE A 70 5.47 5.07 -6.98
C PHE A 70 6.09 3.94 -7.80
N LYS A 71 6.40 4.20 -9.07
CA LYS A 71 7.25 3.34 -9.90
C LYS A 71 8.71 3.70 -9.61
N ILE A 72 9.54 2.72 -9.26
CA ILE A 72 10.95 2.94 -8.87
C ILE A 72 11.94 2.13 -9.72
N SER A 73 11.44 1.25 -10.59
CA SER A 73 12.14 0.72 -11.75
C SER A 73 11.11 0.30 -12.81
N ASP A 74 11.56 -0.28 -13.93
CA ASP A 74 10.66 -0.78 -14.98
C ASP A 74 9.68 -1.87 -14.48
N THR A 75 10.03 -2.59 -13.41
CA THR A 75 9.26 -3.72 -12.86
C THR A 75 9.00 -3.63 -11.36
N ARG A 76 9.48 -2.59 -10.66
CA ARG A 76 9.33 -2.43 -9.20
C ARG A 76 8.52 -1.19 -8.86
N TYR A 77 7.57 -1.37 -7.94
CA TYR A 77 6.65 -0.34 -7.49
C TYR A 77 6.53 -0.41 -5.96
N ILE A 78 6.50 0.73 -5.29
CA ILE A 78 6.32 0.83 -3.83
C ILE A 78 5.04 1.60 -3.50
N VAL A 79 4.52 1.36 -2.31
CA VAL A 79 3.43 2.14 -1.72
C VAL A 79 4.01 3.09 -0.69
N VAL A 80 3.70 4.38 -0.81
CA VAL A 80 4.23 5.45 0.05
C VAL A 80 3.10 6.25 0.66
N ILE A 81 3.36 6.88 1.83
CA ILE A 81 2.50 7.93 2.40
C ILE A 81 3.29 9.22 2.51
N CYS A 82 2.65 10.33 2.16
CA CYS A 82 3.20 11.67 2.36
C CYS A 82 2.77 12.22 3.73
N ASN A 83 3.75 12.58 4.57
CA ASN A 83 3.55 13.51 5.68
C ASN A 83 3.63 14.94 5.12
N ILE A 84 2.46 15.60 5.01
CA ILE A 84 2.33 16.94 4.42
C ILE A 84 3.07 18.00 5.24
N GLU A 85 3.14 17.85 6.56
CA GLU A 85 3.74 18.85 7.46
C GLU A 85 5.27 18.87 7.35
N GLN A 86 5.88 17.69 7.17
CA GLN A 86 7.33 17.52 7.01
C GLN A 86 7.77 17.41 5.53
N ALA A 87 6.83 17.45 4.58
CA ALA A 87 7.03 17.13 3.16
C ALA A 87 7.79 15.80 2.92
N GLY A 88 7.63 14.83 3.84
CA GLY A 88 8.35 13.57 3.85
C GLY A 88 7.51 12.40 3.34
N TYR A 89 8.18 11.36 2.85
CA TYR A 89 7.56 10.15 2.32
C TYR A 89 8.05 8.92 3.09
N ALA A 90 7.13 8.17 3.72
CA ALA A 90 7.45 6.87 4.29
C ALA A 90 7.00 5.74 3.35
N VAL A 91 7.82 4.70 3.24
CA VAL A 91 7.52 3.52 2.42
C VAL A 91 6.79 2.47 3.28
N LEU A 92 5.57 2.11 2.88
CA LEU A 92 4.79 1.04 3.52
C LEU A 92 5.27 -0.34 3.10
N GLY A 93 5.75 -0.48 1.86
CA GLY A 93 6.20 -1.76 1.32
C GLY A 93 6.33 -1.75 -0.20
N GLU A 94 6.94 -2.81 -0.74
CA GLU A 94 7.06 -3.04 -2.18
C GLU A 94 5.93 -3.94 -2.70
N LEU A 95 5.40 -3.61 -3.88
CA LEU A 95 4.35 -4.40 -4.53
C LEU A 95 4.89 -5.69 -5.14
N GLY A 96 4.20 -6.79 -4.86
CA GLY A 96 4.54 -8.11 -5.38
C GLY A 96 4.29 -8.24 -6.88
N ASN A 97 5.20 -8.95 -7.57
CA ASN A 97 5.17 -9.21 -9.01
C ASN A 97 3.80 -9.70 -9.53
N ARG A 98 3.09 -10.50 -8.73
CA ARG A 98 1.75 -11.00 -9.04
C ARG A 98 0.74 -9.87 -9.27
N TYR A 99 0.69 -8.88 -8.37
CA TYR A 99 -0.20 -7.72 -8.49
C TYR A 99 0.19 -6.84 -9.66
N ILE A 100 1.49 -6.57 -9.83
CA ILE A 100 2.06 -5.81 -10.95
C ILE A 100 1.63 -6.43 -12.28
N THR A 101 1.82 -7.75 -12.43
CA THR A 101 1.48 -8.51 -13.64
C THR A 101 -0.03 -8.58 -13.87
N LYS A 102 -0.82 -8.91 -12.83
CA LYS A 102 -2.26 -9.12 -12.94
C LYS A 102 -3.03 -7.84 -13.27
N ASN A 103 -2.50 -6.69 -12.84
CA ASN A 103 -3.05 -5.36 -13.14
C ASN A 103 -2.40 -4.67 -14.33
N LYS A 104 -1.36 -5.27 -14.93
CA LYS A 104 -0.62 -4.71 -16.05
C LYS A 104 0.02 -3.35 -15.71
N LEU A 105 0.59 -3.21 -14.51
CA LEU A 105 1.17 -1.91 -14.07
C LEU A 105 2.33 -1.45 -14.96
N CYS A 106 3.09 -2.37 -15.55
CA CYS A 106 4.16 -2.07 -16.52
C CYS A 106 3.63 -1.63 -17.89
N ASP A 107 2.35 -1.87 -18.23
CA ASP A 107 1.75 -1.49 -19.53
C ASP A 107 1.34 0.00 -19.56
N TYR A 108 1.42 0.73 -18.45
CA TYR A 108 1.10 2.15 -18.39
C TYR A 108 2.34 3.00 -18.75
N GLU A 109 2.37 3.48 -20.00
CA GLU A 109 3.50 4.21 -20.58
C GLU A 109 3.77 5.57 -19.89
N ASP A 110 2.72 6.25 -19.41
CA ASP A 110 2.80 7.59 -18.79
C ASP A 110 3.28 7.59 -17.32
N VAL A 111 3.62 6.44 -16.73
CA VAL A 111 4.02 6.35 -15.31
C VAL A 111 5.51 6.67 -15.16
N GLU A 112 5.79 7.91 -14.74
CA GLU A 112 7.11 8.42 -14.39
C GLU A 112 7.79 7.59 -13.28
N MET A 113 9.09 7.32 -13.46
CA MET A 113 9.93 6.65 -12.47
C MET A 113 10.45 7.67 -11.46
N ARG A 114 10.25 7.43 -10.16
CA ARG A 114 10.65 8.33 -9.06
C ARG A 114 12.03 7.95 -8.51
N SER A 115 12.89 8.94 -8.30
CA SER A 115 14.17 8.75 -7.60
C SER A 115 14.02 9.02 -6.09
N PRO A 116 14.64 8.21 -5.20
CA PRO A 116 14.61 8.53 -3.77
C PRO A 116 15.41 9.80 -3.46
N ASP A 117 16.43 10.12 -4.26
CA ASP A 117 17.26 11.33 -4.10
C ASP A 117 16.48 12.65 -4.32
N GLU A 118 15.26 12.57 -4.87
CA GLU A 118 14.34 13.70 -5.11
C GLU A 118 13.35 13.90 -3.94
N HIS A 119 13.32 12.99 -2.95
CA HIS A 119 12.29 12.91 -1.92
C HIS A 119 12.91 12.84 -0.52
N ASN A 120 12.29 13.51 0.45
CA ASN A 120 12.66 13.35 1.87
C ASN A 120 12.10 12.00 2.38
N ILE A 121 12.91 10.94 2.41
CA ILE A 121 12.47 9.63 2.90
C ILE A 121 12.54 9.59 4.42
N ILE A 122 11.41 9.29 5.07
CA ILE A 122 11.26 9.28 6.53
C ILE A 122 10.78 7.92 7.03
N SER A 123 11.04 7.59 8.30
CA SER A 123 10.48 6.39 8.95
C SER A 123 8.96 6.50 9.00
N VAL A 124 8.26 5.38 8.86
CA VAL A 124 6.80 5.33 8.97
C VAL A 124 6.30 5.75 10.37
N ASN A 125 7.15 5.64 11.40
CA ASN A 125 6.86 6.09 12.75
C ASN A 125 6.77 7.64 12.89
N GLU A 126 7.27 8.40 11.91
CA GLU A 126 7.05 9.86 11.79
C GLU A 126 5.65 10.20 11.23
N ILE A 127 4.86 9.19 10.85
CA ILE A 127 3.51 9.34 10.26
C ILE A 127 2.43 8.73 11.15
N TYR A 128 2.72 7.64 11.85
CA TYR A 128 1.80 7.03 12.83
C TYR A 128 2.57 6.30 13.94
N ASP A 129 1.98 6.25 15.14
CA ASP A 129 2.49 5.44 16.25
C ASP A 129 1.62 4.16 16.39
N PRO A 130 2.16 2.95 16.16
CA PRO A 130 1.40 1.70 16.35
C PRO A 130 0.82 1.52 17.76
N SER A 131 1.42 2.15 18.78
CA SER A 131 1.00 2.04 20.18
C SER A 131 -0.11 3.01 20.57
N SER A 132 -0.34 4.07 19.79
CA SER A 132 -1.45 5.01 20.00
C SER A 132 -2.76 4.56 19.33
N LEU A 133 -2.71 3.54 18.47
CA LEU A 133 -3.86 3.06 17.71
C LEU A 133 -4.92 2.43 18.63
N ASP A 134 -6.07 3.09 18.72
CA ASP A 134 -7.23 2.58 19.42
C ASP A 134 -8.30 2.03 18.47
N PHE A 135 -9.29 1.34 19.04
CA PHE A 135 -10.43 0.80 18.30
C PHE A 135 -11.22 1.89 17.57
N LYS A 136 -11.28 3.11 18.13
CA LYS A 136 -12.09 4.21 17.60
C LYS A 136 -11.46 4.80 16.34
N GLU A 137 -10.16 5.03 16.29
CA GLU A 137 -9.48 5.51 15.08
C GLU A 137 -9.59 4.50 13.93
N LEU A 138 -9.37 3.21 14.22
CA LEU A 138 -9.54 2.13 13.25
C LEU A 138 -10.99 2.05 12.75
N PHE A 139 -11.96 2.15 13.66
CA PHE A 139 -13.39 2.17 13.32
C PHE A 139 -13.79 3.40 12.49
N GLU A 140 -13.38 4.61 12.87
CA GLU A 140 -13.72 5.85 12.15
C GLU A 140 -13.10 5.86 10.75
N SER A 141 -11.84 5.44 10.60
CA SER A 141 -11.17 5.30 9.31
C SER A 141 -11.87 4.26 8.41
N ALA A 142 -12.21 3.09 8.97
CA ALA A 142 -12.92 2.06 8.23
C ALA A 142 -14.36 2.45 7.89
N ASN A 143 -15.08 3.14 8.78
CA ASN A 143 -16.43 3.63 8.55
C ASN A 143 -16.45 4.71 7.46
N TYR A 144 -15.58 5.72 7.55
CA TYR A 144 -15.42 6.76 6.51
C TYR A 144 -15.13 6.15 5.13
N ARG A 145 -14.26 5.13 5.09
CA ARG A 145 -13.94 4.35 3.88
C ARG A 145 -15.15 3.61 3.33
N VAL A 146 -15.95 2.97 4.17
CA VAL A 146 -17.19 2.29 3.75
C VAL A 146 -18.19 3.32 3.24
N GLU A 147 -18.54 4.34 4.02
CA GLU A 147 -19.51 5.39 3.64
C GLU A 147 -19.15 6.06 2.29
N LYS A 148 -17.89 6.47 2.11
CA LYS A 148 -17.43 7.19 0.91
C LYS A 148 -17.47 6.35 -0.37
N PHE A 149 -17.40 5.03 -0.26
CA PHE A 149 -17.26 4.13 -1.41
C PHE A 149 -18.31 3.00 -1.44
N PHE A 150 -19.31 3.02 -0.57
CA PHE A 150 -20.31 1.96 -0.40
C PHE A 150 -20.98 1.58 -1.72
N ASP A 151 -21.52 2.55 -2.45
CA ASP A 151 -22.19 2.33 -3.74
C ASP A 151 -21.24 1.75 -4.81
N LYS A 152 -19.95 2.10 -4.75
CA LYS A 152 -18.94 1.52 -5.63
C LYS A 152 -18.72 0.05 -5.26
N PHE A 153 -18.47 -0.24 -3.98
CA PHE A 153 -18.30 -1.61 -3.51
C PHE A 153 -19.54 -2.49 -3.80
N MET A 154 -20.75 -1.96 -3.62
CA MET A 154 -21.98 -2.68 -3.93
C MET A 154 -22.17 -2.93 -5.44
N LYS A 155 -21.82 -1.96 -6.30
CA LYS A 155 -21.81 -2.17 -7.76
C LYS A 155 -20.72 -3.16 -8.19
N ASP A 156 -19.55 -3.11 -7.56
CA ASP A 156 -18.46 -4.07 -7.81
C ASP A 156 -18.85 -5.49 -7.35
N ILE A 157 -19.71 -5.63 -6.32
CA ILE A 157 -20.31 -6.90 -5.90
C ILE A 157 -21.39 -7.39 -6.88
N GLN A 158 -22.26 -6.50 -7.37
CA GLN A 158 -23.42 -6.86 -8.20
C GLN A 158 -23.08 -7.17 -9.67
N ASN A 159 -21.93 -6.69 -10.17
CA ASN A 159 -21.50 -6.84 -11.57
C ASN A 159 -20.33 -7.85 -11.74
N ASN A 160 -20.06 -8.69 -10.74
CA ASN A 160 -19.10 -9.80 -10.77
C ASN A 160 -19.80 -11.18 -10.72
#